data_AF-A0AAN0NC75-F1
#
_entry.id   AF-A0AAN0NC75-F1
#
_cell.length_a   1.000
_cell.length_b   1.000
_cell.length_c   1.000
_cell.angle_alpha   90.00
_cell.angle_beta   90.00
_cell.angle_gamma   90.00
#
_symmetry.space_group_name_H-M   'P 1'
#
loop_
_entity.id
_entity.type
_entity.pdbx_description
1 polymer ?
#
loop_
_entity_poly.entity_id
_entity_poly.type
_entity_poly.pdbx_seq_one_letter_code
_entity_poly.pdbx_strand_id
1 'polypeptide(L)' 'MEAILAMHDISMIYPNGTQALKDVNLTIYEGEFIAIIGPSGLVNPLYYARLIVW' A
#
# COMPACT_ATOMS: atom_id res chain seq x y z
N MET A 1 15.28 15.85 -0.80
CA MET A 1 14.52 14.97 0.11
C MET A 1 15.09 13.59 -0.06
N GLU A 2 15.66 13.02 0.99
CA GLU A 2 16.24 11.68 0.97
C GLU A 2 15.12 10.64 1.13
N ALA A 3 15.15 9.59 0.31
CA ALA A 3 14.21 8.48 0.43
C ALA A 3 14.75 7.48 1.47
N ILE A 4 13.95 7.21 2.50
CA ILE A 4 14.34 6.30 3.59
C ILE A 4 13.82 4.88 3.38
N LEU A 5 12.76 4.71 2.56
CA LEU A 5 12.23 3.42 2.17
C LEU A 5 11.71 3.48 0.74
N ALA A 6 12.08 2.50 -0.07
CA ALA A 6 11.54 2.31 -1.41
C ALA A 6 11.14 0.84 -1.59
N MET A 7 9.94 0.63 -2.11
CA MET A 7 9.36 -0.67 -2.40
C MET A 7 8.86 -0.66 -3.83
N HIS A 8 9.26 -1.67 -4.59
CA HIS A 8 8.96 -1.78 -6.02
C HIS A 8 8.23 -3.08 -6.34
N ASP A 9 7.26 -2.98 -7.25
CA ASP A 9 6.50 -4.12 -7.80
C ASP A 9 5.93 -5.06 -6.74
N ILE A 10 5.39 -4.48 -5.66
CA ILE A 10 4.85 -5.25 -4.54
C ILE A 10 3.51 -5.86 -4.96
N SER A 11 3.49 -7.19 -4.95
CA SER A 11 2.31 -8.00 -5.16
C SER A 11 2.14 -8.98 -4.00
N MET A 12 0.91 -9.12 -3.52
CA MET A 12 0.57 -10.00 -2.40
C MET A 12 -0.76 -10.69 -2.67
N ILE A 13 -0.79 -12.00 -2.45
CA ILE A 13 -1.99 -12.85 -2.54
C ILE A 13 -2.15 -13.55 -1.21
N TYR A 14 -3.34 -13.44 -0.61
CA TYR A 14 -3.67 -14.22 0.58
C TYR A 14 -3.81 -15.71 0.24
N PRO A 15 -3.60 -16.63 1.19
CA PRO A 15 -3.74 -18.07 0.94
C PRO A 15 -5.07 -18.51 0.33
N ASN A 16 -6.13 -17.72 0.54
CA ASN A 16 -7.46 -17.95 -0.04
C ASN A 16 -7.60 -17.49 -1.51
N GLY A 17 -6.52 -17.05 -2.15
CA GLY A 17 -6.49 -16.57 -3.54
C GLY A 17 -6.90 -15.10 -3.73
N THR A 18 -7.22 -14.37 -2.66
CA THR A 18 -7.57 -12.94 -2.77
C THR A 18 -6.31 -12.11 -3.05
N GLN A 19 -6.31 -11.35 -4.14
CA GLN A 19 -5.26 -10.38 -4.45
C GLN A 19 -5.34 -9.20 -3.47
N ALA A 20 -4.35 -9.08 -2.59
CA ALA A 20 -4.27 -8.02 -1.58
C ALA A 20 -3.56 -6.77 -2.13
N LEU A 21 -2.45 -6.96 -2.85
CA LEU A 21 -1.68 -5.90 -3.50
C LEU A 21 -1.34 -6.36 -4.91
N LYS A 22 -1.45 -5.50 -5.91
CA LYS A 22 -1.09 -5.81 -7.30
C LYS A 22 -0.23 -4.68 -7.86
N ASP A 23 1.04 -5.00 -8.11
CA ASP A 23 2.02 -4.14 -8.78
C ASP A 23 2.13 -2.74 -8.15
N VAL A 24 2.26 -2.71 -6.82
CA VAL A 24 2.29 -1.46 -6.04
C VAL A 24 3.72 -0.95 -5.87
N ASN A 25 3.93 0.33 -6.15
CA ASN A 25 5.18 1.05 -5.89
C ASN A 25 4.96 2.06 -4.75
N LEU A 26 5.85 2.07 -3.75
CA LEU A 26 5.80 2.97 -2.61
C LEU A 26 7.19 3.55 -2.33
N THR A 27 7.25 4.87 -2.10
CA THR A 27 8.47 5.55 -1.66
C THR A 27 8.11 6.43 -0.49
N ILE A 28 8.90 6.35 0.58
CA ILE A 28 8.76 7.12 1.81
C ILE A 28 9.98 8.02 1.95
N TYR A 29 9.74 9.32 2.10
CA TYR A 29 10.77 10.32 2.35
C TYR A 29 10.91 10.61 3.84
N GLU A 30 12.08 11.08 4.23
CA GLU A 30 12.34 11.48 5.62
C GLU A 30 11.32 12.53 6.11
N GLY A 31 10.73 12.28 7.28
CA GLY A 31 9.73 13.16 7.89
C GLY A 31 8.28 12.93 7.43
N GLU A 32 8.03 12.05 6.46
CA GLU A 32 6.68 11.69 6.05
C GLU A 32 6.03 10.71 7.04
N PHE A 33 4.79 11.00 7.42
CA PHE A 33 3.95 10.08 8.17
C PHE A 33 2.95 9.40 7.22
N ILE A 34 2.97 8.06 7.18
CA ILE A 34 2.12 7.28 6.29
C ILE A 34 1.15 6.42 7.08
N ALA A 35 -0.13 6.51 6.72
CA ALA A 35 -1.19 5.62 7.17
C ALA A 35 -1.75 4.83 6.00
N ILE A 36 -1.79 3.50 6.14
CA ILE A 36 -2.45 2.62 5.19
C ILE A 36 -3.89 2.42 5.66
N ILE A 37 -4.84 2.97 4.92
CA ILE A 37 -6.28 2.88 5.24
C ILE A 37 -6.99 2.17 4.10
N GLY A 38 -7.66 1.08 4.43
CA GLY A 38 -8.61 0.40 3.56
C GLY A 38 -9.91 0.15 4.31
N PRO A 39 -11.03 -0.11 3.61
CA PRO A 39 -12.25 -0.57 4.26
C PRO A 39 -11.90 -1.82 5.06
N SER A 40 -12.16 -1.76 6.37
CA SER A 40 -11.79 -2.75 7.38
C SER A 40 -11.77 -4.19 6.86
N GLY A 41 -10.58 -4.80 6.78
CA GLY A 41 -10.36 -6.25 6.94
C GLY A 41 -11.23 -7.25 6.18
N LEU A 42 -11.90 -6.89 5.07
CA LEU A 42 -12.80 -7.82 4.37
C LEU A 42 -12.61 -7.70 2.86
N VAL A 43 -12.05 -8.79 2.30
CA VAL A 43 -12.39 -9.40 1.00
C VAL A 43 -13.18 -8.45 0.09
N ASN A 44 -12.49 -7.64 -0.71
CA ASN A 44 -12.92 -7.21 -2.04
C ASN A 44 -11.78 -6.39 -2.72
N PRO A 45 -11.21 -6.86 -3.85
CA PRO A 45 -9.97 -6.32 -4.42
C PRO A 45 -10.14 -5.02 -5.23
N LEU A 46 -11.12 -4.18 -4.91
CA LEU A 46 -11.48 -3.02 -5.74
C LEU A 46 -11.58 -1.72 -4.96
N TYR A 47 -10.58 -1.32 -4.17
CA TYR A 47 -10.52 0.06 -3.68
C TYR A 47 -9.09 0.61 -3.68
N TYR A 48 -8.92 1.70 -4.42
CA TYR A 48 -7.69 2.49 -4.51
C TYR A 48 -7.26 2.96 -3.12
N ALA A 49 -6.03 2.62 -2.72
CA ALA A 49 -5.36 3.27 -1.59
C ALA A 49 -5.05 4.71 -2.00
N ARG A 50 -5.92 5.65 -1.62
CA ARG A 50 -5.63 7.08 -1.75
C ARG A 50 -4.95 7.53 -0.46
N LEU A 51 -3.63 7.70 -0.55
CA LEU A 51 -2.84 8.33 0.51
C LEU A 51 -3.31 9.79 0.67
N ILE A 52 -3.69 10.14 1.90
CA ILE A 52 -3.83 11.53 2.31
C ILE A 52 -2.58 11.84 3.13
N VAL A 53 -1.75 12.72 2.56
CA VAL A 53 -0.66 13.39 3.27
C VAL A 53 -1.29 14.62 3.94
N TRP A 54 -1.23 14.70 5.27
CA TRP A 54 -1.49 15.93 6.02
C TRP A 54 -0.16 16.44 6.55
#